data_AF-A0A7K2VF09-F1
#
_entry.id   AF-A0A7K2VF09-F1
#
_cell.length_a   1.000
_cell.length_b   1.000
_cell.length_c   1.000
_cell.angle_alpha   90.00
_cell.angle_beta   90.00
_cell.angle_gamma   90.00
#
_symmetry.space_group_name_H-M   'P 1'
#
loop_
_entity.id
_entity.type
_entity.pdbx_description
1 polymer ?
#
loop_
_entity_poly.entity_id
_entity_poly.type
_entity_poly.pdbx_seq_one_letter_code
_entity_poly.pdbx_strand_id
1 'polypeptide(L)'
;DPARRRLDAARRRDRLTSEVAAAERQALDSGQRAQKLRGDWLELKEQRLTGIAAELAAHLTDGAPCAVCGATEHPAPARKDAGHVDREAEQHAFDAHQEAEREHVEHERRSTELQAALDAVTAEVGDTPADRIAAEVTELEREFEQVRRDASALHAAHEELRRAEAERERRLQARQQSAVRAAARLTRRDTLDREQVTLQSELTRARGAAESVAARAAQLERLAAVLTEAADAVRTAEEAAVRLKDADARLADAAYRAGFDTPGAAAGALLDPATHRALQHRLDERQSEESAVRAVLAEPETVAASKRAPADLVAAGER
;
A
#
# COMPACT_ATOMS: atom_id res chain seq x y z
N ASP A 1 22.59 41.29 -15.64
CA ASP A 1 22.46 41.24 -14.18
C ASP A 1 22.65 42.65 -13.61
N PRO A 2 21.65 43.23 -12.93
CA PRO A 2 21.72 44.57 -12.35
C PRO A 2 22.86 44.73 -11.32
N ALA A 3 23.18 43.72 -10.53
CA ALA A 3 24.20 43.82 -9.48
C ALA A 3 25.62 43.87 -10.10
N ARG A 4 25.87 43.06 -11.14
CA ARG A 4 27.13 43.12 -11.91
C ARG A 4 27.31 44.45 -12.65
N ARG A 5 26.24 44.99 -13.25
CA ARG A 5 26.30 46.32 -13.90
C ARG A 5 26.66 47.42 -12.90
N ARG A 6 26.08 47.38 -11.70
CA ARG A 6 26.38 48.32 -10.61
C ARG A 6 27.86 48.21 -10.18
N LEU A 7 28.41 46.99 -10.09
CA LEU A 7 29.83 46.78 -9.79
C LEU A 7 30.75 47.35 -10.87
N ASP A 8 30.45 47.09 -12.14
CA ASP A 8 31.27 47.59 -13.25
C ASP A 8 31.26 49.13 -13.30
N ALA A 9 30.10 49.74 -13.03
CA ALA A 9 29.98 51.20 -12.93
C ALA A 9 30.76 51.76 -11.71
N ALA A 10 30.73 51.11 -10.54
CA ALA A 10 31.54 51.52 -9.38
C ALA A 10 33.05 51.44 -9.66
N ARG A 11 33.51 50.38 -10.34
CA ARG A 11 34.92 50.26 -10.77
C ARG A 11 35.31 51.34 -11.77
N ARG A 12 34.39 51.72 -12.66
CA ARG A 12 34.58 52.83 -13.60
C ARG A 12 34.69 54.16 -12.87
N ARG A 13 33.87 54.41 -11.85
CA ARG A 13 33.98 55.60 -10.98
C ARG A 13 35.37 55.66 -10.35
N ASP A 14 35.81 54.59 -9.69
CA ASP A 14 37.11 54.56 -8.99
C ASP A 14 38.29 54.82 -9.96
N ARG A 15 38.22 54.28 -11.19
CA ARG A 15 39.18 54.61 -12.25
C ARG A 15 39.11 56.09 -12.65
N LEU A 16 37.92 56.62 -12.93
CA LEU A 16 37.73 58.02 -13.31
C LEU A 16 38.20 58.99 -12.22
N THR A 17 38.00 58.67 -10.94
CA THR A 17 38.54 59.46 -9.81
C THR A 17 40.06 59.59 -9.89
N SER A 18 40.76 58.49 -10.20
CA SER A 18 42.22 58.53 -10.36
C SER A 18 42.67 59.30 -11.61
N GLU A 19 41.90 59.21 -12.71
CA GLU A 19 42.17 59.90 -13.98
C GLU A 19 41.93 61.41 -13.89
N VAL A 20 40.84 61.84 -13.23
CA VAL A 20 40.53 63.24 -12.93
C VAL A 20 41.66 63.84 -12.10
N ALA A 21 42.04 63.21 -10.99
CA ALA A 21 43.10 63.72 -10.14
C ALA A 21 44.44 63.86 -10.89
N ALA A 22 44.72 62.99 -11.87
CA ALA A 22 45.89 63.10 -12.73
C ALA A 22 45.77 64.25 -13.75
N ALA A 23 44.60 64.40 -14.38
CA ALA A 23 44.34 65.46 -15.35
C ALA A 23 44.33 66.86 -14.71
N GLU A 24 43.78 67.01 -13.51
CA GLU A 24 43.82 68.24 -12.73
C GLU A 24 45.25 68.67 -12.41
N ARG A 25 46.11 67.72 -12.01
CA ARG A 25 47.55 67.99 -11.81
C ARG A 25 48.23 68.43 -13.09
N GLN A 26 47.96 67.75 -14.21
CA GLN A 26 48.51 68.12 -15.52
C GLN A 26 48.05 69.51 -15.98
N ALA A 27 46.78 69.86 -15.75
CA ALA A 27 46.23 71.17 -16.06
C ALA A 27 46.90 72.26 -15.20
N LEU A 28 47.07 72.01 -13.89
CA LEU A 28 47.77 72.92 -12.99
C LEU A 28 49.24 73.14 -13.41
N ASP A 29 49.99 72.08 -13.69
CA ASP A 29 51.40 72.15 -14.10
C ASP A 29 51.56 72.88 -15.45
N SER A 30 50.70 72.55 -16.43
CA SER A 30 50.70 73.24 -17.74
C SER A 30 50.34 74.72 -17.63
N GLY A 31 49.38 75.09 -16.77
CA GLY A 31 49.00 76.47 -16.50
C GLY A 31 50.14 77.25 -15.84
N GLN A 32 50.83 76.67 -14.86
CA GLN A 32 52.02 77.29 -14.25
C GLN A 32 53.13 77.53 -15.28
N ARG A 33 53.37 76.56 -16.17
CA ARG A 33 54.34 76.69 -17.27
C ARG A 33 53.94 77.78 -18.27
N ALA A 34 52.66 77.84 -18.65
CA ALA A 34 52.14 78.85 -19.57
C ALA A 34 52.27 80.27 -19.00
N GLN A 35 51.94 80.45 -17.70
CA GLN A 35 52.14 81.72 -17.00
C GLN A 35 53.61 82.13 -16.90
N LYS A 36 54.50 81.16 -16.63
CA LYS A 36 55.95 81.44 -16.61
C LYS A 36 56.43 81.93 -17.99
N LEU A 37 56.09 81.20 -19.06
CA LEU A 37 56.51 81.56 -20.42
C LEU A 37 55.87 82.88 -20.89
N ARG A 38 54.66 83.19 -20.43
CA ARG A 38 54.03 84.49 -20.63
C ARG A 38 54.84 85.60 -19.96
N GLY A 39 55.27 85.39 -18.72
CA GLY A 39 56.16 86.30 -17.99
C GLY A 39 57.47 86.52 -18.75
N ASP A 40 58.14 85.43 -19.12
CA ASP A 40 59.40 85.47 -19.89
C ASP A 40 59.23 86.25 -21.21
N TRP A 41 58.12 86.04 -21.95
CA TRP A 41 57.82 86.80 -23.18
C TRP A 41 57.55 88.29 -22.91
N LEU A 42 56.76 88.62 -21.88
CA LEU A 42 56.47 90.01 -21.54
C LEU A 42 57.74 90.76 -21.13
N GLU A 43 58.65 90.12 -20.38
CA GLU A 43 59.95 90.68 -20.03
C GLU A 43 60.81 90.94 -21.27
N LEU A 44 60.91 89.98 -22.20
CA LEU A 44 61.65 90.15 -23.46
C LEU A 44 61.04 91.25 -24.34
N LYS A 45 59.71 91.35 -24.38
CA LYS A 45 58.98 92.40 -25.09
C LYS A 45 59.25 93.77 -24.50
N GLU A 46 59.25 93.90 -23.16
CA GLU A 46 59.57 95.15 -22.47
C GLU A 46 61.03 95.57 -22.69
N GLN A 47 61.97 94.61 -22.62
CA GLN A 47 63.39 94.83 -22.92
C GLN A 47 63.59 95.33 -24.36
N ARG A 48 62.92 94.71 -25.34
CA ARG A 48 62.97 95.14 -26.74
C ARG A 48 62.36 96.52 -26.96
N LEU A 49 61.21 96.83 -26.34
CA LEU A 49 60.59 98.16 -26.41
C LEU A 49 61.51 99.24 -25.80
N THR A 50 62.20 98.92 -24.71
CA THR A 50 63.20 99.82 -24.11
C THR A 50 64.41 100.01 -25.03
N GLY A 51 64.81 98.97 -25.75
CA GLY A 51 65.89 98.98 -26.75
C GLY A 51 65.50 99.42 -28.17
N ILE A 52 64.24 99.82 -28.42
CA ILE A 52 63.71 100.04 -29.78
C ILE A 52 64.43 101.16 -30.52
N ALA A 53 64.90 102.18 -29.79
CA ALA A 53 65.65 103.29 -30.35
C ALA A 53 66.95 102.79 -31.03
N ALA A 54 67.61 101.77 -30.46
CA ALA A 54 68.80 101.15 -31.03
C ALA A 54 68.47 100.24 -32.23
N GLU A 55 67.31 99.59 -32.26
CA GLU A 55 66.84 98.87 -33.47
C GLU A 55 66.60 99.84 -34.63
N LEU A 56 65.87 100.92 -34.39
CA LEU A 56 65.53 101.91 -35.39
C LEU A 56 66.77 102.65 -35.91
N ALA A 57 67.69 102.99 -35.00
CA ALA A 57 68.95 103.66 -35.36
C ALA A 57 69.87 102.78 -36.23
N ALA A 58 69.82 101.45 -36.10
CA ALA A 58 70.59 100.53 -36.93
C ALA A 58 70.16 100.55 -38.42
N HIS A 59 68.99 101.10 -38.73
CA HIS A 59 68.48 101.26 -40.10
C HIS A 59 68.70 102.67 -40.68
N LEU A 60 69.36 103.58 -39.94
CA LEU A 60 69.71 104.90 -40.44
C LEU A 60 70.83 104.78 -41.47
N THR A 61 70.61 105.40 -42.63
CA THR A 61 71.60 105.50 -43.71
C THR A 61 71.99 106.96 -43.85
N ASP A 62 73.29 107.24 -43.97
CA ASP A 62 73.80 108.61 -44.02
C ASP A 62 73.21 109.38 -45.23
N GLY A 63 72.61 110.54 -44.96
CA GLY A 63 71.93 111.37 -45.96
C GLY A 63 70.52 110.94 -46.38
N ALA A 64 69.99 109.81 -45.89
CA ALA A 64 68.61 109.39 -46.16
C ALA A 64 67.64 109.90 -45.05
N PRO A 65 66.38 110.26 -45.38
CA PRO A 65 65.41 110.68 -44.36
C PRO A 65 65.03 109.52 -43.43
N CYS A 66 65.06 109.75 -42.13
CA CYS A 66 64.65 108.79 -41.11
C CYS A 66 63.17 108.40 -41.27
N ALA A 67 62.88 107.09 -41.22
CA ALA A 67 61.53 106.55 -41.41
C ALA A 67 60.51 106.95 -40.32
N VAL A 68 60.96 107.49 -39.18
CA VAL A 68 60.09 107.88 -38.05
C VAL A 68 59.81 109.38 -38.04
N CYS A 69 60.85 110.22 -38.15
CA CYS A 69 60.72 111.67 -38.01
C CYS A 69 61.06 112.47 -39.29
N GLY A 70 61.60 111.83 -40.33
CA GLY A 70 61.93 112.45 -41.62
C GLY A 70 63.25 113.23 -41.68
N ALA A 71 64.01 113.36 -40.58
CA ALA A 71 65.29 114.08 -40.56
C ALA A 71 66.42 113.29 -41.23
N THR A 72 67.39 113.99 -41.84
CA THR A 72 68.56 113.40 -42.53
C THR A 72 69.83 113.32 -41.68
N GLU A 73 69.82 113.90 -40.47
CA GLU A 73 70.96 113.91 -39.55
C GLU A 73 70.55 113.44 -38.15
N HIS A 74 71.31 112.52 -37.55
CA HIS A 74 71.16 112.04 -36.16
C HIS A 74 72.51 112.09 -35.44
N PRO A 75 72.78 113.09 -34.59
CA PRO A 75 74.12 113.31 -34.02
C PRO A 75 74.52 112.32 -32.91
N ALA A 76 73.57 111.57 -32.34
CA ALA A 76 73.82 110.54 -31.33
C ALA A 76 72.86 109.35 -31.49
N PRO A 77 73.01 108.53 -32.55
CA PRO A 77 72.15 107.37 -32.77
C PRO A 77 72.36 106.35 -31.63
N ALA A 78 71.27 105.84 -31.08
CA ALA A 78 71.30 104.81 -30.05
C ALA A 78 71.99 103.55 -30.59
N ARG A 79 72.81 102.90 -29.75
CA ARG A 79 73.58 101.70 -30.13
C ARG A 79 73.02 100.48 -29.42
N LYS A 80 73.03 99.34 -30.11
CA LYS A 80 72.75 98.04 -29.49
C LYS A 80 73.87 97.72 -28.50
N ASP A 81 73.52 97.36 -27.27
CA ASP A 81 74.45 96.80 -26.31
C ASP A 81 74.47 95.27 -26.41
N ALA A 82 75.33 94.61 -25.63
CA ALA A 82 75.46 93.15 -25.64
C ALA A 82 74.24 92.41 -25.08
N GLY A 83 73.29 93.13 -24.45
CA GLY A 83 72.05 92.58 -23.89
C GLY A 83 70.82 92.87 -24.75
N HIS A 84 70.99 93.38 -25.96
CA HIS A 84 69.89 93.78 -26.82
C HIS A 84 69.05 92.58 -27.28
N VAL A 85 67.77 92.57 -26.89
CA VAL A 85 66.78 91.60 -27.36
C VAL A 85 66.30 92.00 -28.75
N ASP A 86 66.45 91.10 -29.72
CA ASP A 86 65.95 91.31 -31.07
C ASP A 86 64.53 90.75 -31.27
N ARG A 87 63.97 91.02 -32.44
CA ARG A 87 62.64 90.55 -32.83
C ARG A 87 62.51 89.03 -32.88
N GLU A 88 63.59 88.32 -33.22
CA GLU A 88 63.56 86.85 -33.34
C GLU A 88 63.48 86.19 -31.96
N ALA A 89 64.21 86.71 -30.97
CA ALA A 89 64.12 86.28 -29.59
C ALA A 89 62.73 86.53 -28.97
N GLU A 90 62.11 87.70 -29.21
CA GLU A 90 60.72 87.96 -28.79
C GLU A 90 59.75 86.98 -29.45
N GLN A 91 59.88 86.75 -30.75
CA GLN A 91 58.99 85.86 -31.50
C GLN A 91 59.10 84.41 -31.01
N HIS A 92 60.31 83.91 -30.75
CA HIS A 92 60.49 82.57 -30.16
C HIS A 92 59.83 82.43 -28.79
N ALA A 93 59.95 83.45 -27.93
CA ALA A 93 59.28 83.45 -26.63
C ALA A 93 57.75 83.54 -26.76
N PHE A 94 57.25 84.30 -27.74
CA PHE A 94 55.82 84.37 -28.06
C PHE A 94 55.28 83.01 -28.54
N ASP A 95 55.98 82.35 -29.46
CA ASP A 95 55.60 81.03 -29.97
C ASP A 95 55.62 79.97 -28.87
N ALA A 96 56.63 80.01 -27.99
CA ALA A 96 56.72 79.13 -26.82
C ALA A 96 55.58 79.36 -25.81
N HIS A 97 55.22 80.62 -25.55
CA HIS A 97 54.05 80.97 -24.74
C HIS A 97 52.75 80.47 -25.38
N GLN A 98 52.54 80.72 -26.68
CA GLN A 98 51.35 80.26 -27.39
C GLN A 98 51.21 78.73 -27.36
N GLU A 99 52.31 78.00 -27.53
CA GLU A 99 52.28 76.55 -27.45
C GLU A 99 51.93 76.06 -26.04
N ALA A 100 52.50 76.68 -25.00
CA ALA A 100 52.18 76.32 -23.62
C ALA A 100 50.73 76.67 -23.25
N GLU A 101 50.16 77.76 -23.77
CA GLU A 101 48.73 78.08 -23.61
C GLU A 101 47.84 77.05 -24.34
N ARG A 102 48.21 76.61 -25.55
CA ARG A 102 47.50 75.54 -26.26
C ARG A 102 47.51 74.23 -25.46
N GLU A 103 48.68 73.85 -24.93
CA GLU A 103 48.84 72.67 -24.07
C GLU A 103 47.98 72.78 -22.80
N HIS A 104 47.96 73.96 -22.17
CA HIS A 104 47.13 74.22 -21.00
C HIS A 104 45.63 74.09 -21.27
N VAL A 105 45.14 74.72 -22.35
CA VAL A 105 43.72 74.64 -22.76
C VAL A 105 43.32 73.19 -23.03
N GLU A 106 44.17 72.39 -23.67
CA GLU A 106 43.88 70.98 -23.92
C GLU A 106 43.85 70.15 -22.63
N HIS A 107 44.77 70.40 -21.69
CA HIS A 107 44.76 69.74 -20.39
C HIS A 107 43.53 70.13 -19.56
N GLU A 108 43.12 71.39 -19.58
CA GLU A 108 41.91 71.88 -18.90
C GLU A 108 40.63 71.27 -19.50
N ARG A 109 40.54 71.21 -20.84
CA ARG A 109 39.44 70.54 -21.54
C ARG A 109 39.34 69.08 -21.14
N ARG A 110 40.47 68.35 -21.14
CA ARG A 110 40.52 66.94 -20.73
C ARG A 110 40.11 66.76 -19.27
N SER A 111 40.55 67.63 -18.37
CA SER A 111 40.16 67.59 -16.95
C SER A 111 38.64 67.77 -16.79
N THR A 112 38.06 68.72 -17.51
CA THR A 112 36.62 69.00 -17.50
C THR A 112 35.80 67.83 -18.05
N GLU A 113 36.25 67.20 -19.14
CA GLU A 113 35.59 66.03 -19.74
C GLU A 113 35.62 64.82 -18.82
N LEU A 114 36.76 64.56 -18.16
CA LEU A 114 36.88 63.48 -17.19
C LEU A 114 36.04 63.76 -15.94
N GLN A 115 35.97 65.01 -15.47
CA GLN A 115 35.11 65.39 -14.36
C GLN A 115 33.64 65.17 -14.68
N ALA A 116 33.17 65.60 -15.87
CA ALA A 116 31.80 65.36 -16.30
C ALA A 116 31.48 63.85 -16.40
N ALA A 117 32.43 63.04 -16.87
CA ALA A 117 32.28 61.59 -16.90
C ALA A 117 32.22 60.98 -15.49
N LEU A 118 33.03 61.46 -14.55
CA LEU A 118 33.01 61.06 -13.15
C LEU A 118 31.68 61.41 -12.49
N ASP A 119 31.18 62.62 -12.70
CA ASP A 119 29.90 63.08 -12.15
C ASP A 119 28.74 62.22 -12.65
N ALA A 120 28.73 61.89 -13.95
CA ALA A 120 27.71 61.03 -14.55
C ALA A 120 27.69 59.62 -13.94
N VAL A 121 28.87 58.99 -13.77
CA VAL A 121 28.95 57.66 -13.15
C VAL A 121 28.66 57.72 -11.65
N THR A 122 29.11 58.76 -10.95
CA THR A 122 28.84 58.94 -9.52
C THR A 122 27.33 59.12 -9.27
N ALA A 123 26.62 59.83 -10.15
CA ALA A 123 25.17 59.94 -10.09
C ALA A 123 24.44 58.59 -10.29
N GLU A 124 25.01 57.66 -11.07
CA GLU A 124 24.44 56.34 -11.32
C GLU A 124 24.62 55.38 -10.13
N VAL A 125 25.80 55.35 -9.51
CA VAL A 125 26.18 54.31 -8.54
C VAL A 125 26.28 54.81 -7.09
N GLY A 126 26.28 56.13 -6.90
CA GLY A 126 26.54 56.79 -5.62
C GLY A 126 27.97 56.60 -5.14
N ASP A 127 28.18 56.78 -3.83
CA ASP A 127 29.51 56.71 -3.18
C ASP A 127 29.86 55.34 -2.61
N THR A 128 29.04 54.31 -2.89
CA THR A 128 29.32 52.98 -2.34
C THR A 128 30.64 52.44 -2.92
N PRO A 129 31.60 52.03 -2.08
CA PRO A 129 32.87 51.46 -2.56
C PRO A 129 32.68 50.23 -3.45
N ALA A 130 33.51 50.07 -4.49
CA ALA A 130 33.38 48.95 -5.42
C ALA A 130 33.63 47.59 -4.77
N ASP A 131 34.47 47.53 -3.73
CA ASP A 131 34.73 46.31 -2.94
C ASP A 131 33.50 45.86 -2.14
N ARG A 132 32.75 46.79 -1.56
CA ARG A 132 31.46 46.52 -0.90
C ARG A 132 30.45 45.93 -1.88
N ILE A 133 30.28 46.55 -3.04
CA ILE A 133 29.37 46.04 -4.09
C ILE A 133 29.84 44.68 -4.60
N ALA A 134 31.16 44.46 -4.73
CA ALA A 134 31.71 43.17 -5.15
C ALA A 134 31.42 42.06 -4.12
N ALA A 135 31.50 42.37 -2.83
CA ALA A 135 31.13 41.46 -1.77
C ALA A 135 29.64 41.10 -1.83
N GLU A 136 28.76 42.09 -2.01
CA GLU A 136 27.31 41.90 -2.18
C GLU A 136 26.99 41.02 -3.41
N VAL A 137 27.62 41.28 -4.56
CA VAL A 137 27.44 40.46 -5.78
C VAL A 137 27.87 39.02 -5.51
N THR A 138 29.01 38.81 -4.84
CA THR A 138 29.52 37.47 -4.51
C THR A 138 28.58 36.73 -3.56
N GLU A 139 28.02 37.42 -2.58
CA GLU A 139 27.04 36.85 -1.64
C GLU A 139 25.75 36.47 -2.36
N LEU A 140 25.19 37.36 -3.17
CA LEU A 140 23.99 37.09 -3.98
C LEU A 140 24.19 35.92 -4.95
N GLU A 141 25.37 35.81 -5.59
CA GLU A 141 25.70 34.69 -6.46
C GLU A 141 25.76 33.35 -5.70
N ARG A 142 26.30 33.35 -4.47
CA ARG A 142 26.33 32.16 -3.61
C ARG A 142 24.93 31.77 -3.16
N GLU A 143 24.12 32.73 -2.73
CA GLU A 143 22.73 32.50 -2.33
C GLU A 143 21.90 31.96 -3.50
N PHE A 144 22.03 32.58 -4.68
CA PHE A 144 21.36 32.13 -5.89
C PHE A 144 21.74 30.69 -6.25
N GLU A 145 23.03 30.35 -6.21
CA GLU A 145 23.48 28.99 -6.52
C GLU A 145 22.99 27.99 -5.47
N GLN A 146 22.93 28.37 -4.19
CA GLN A 146 22.36 27.53 -3.14
C GLN A 146 20.87 27.27 -3.38
N VAL A 147 20.07 28.32 -3.59
CA VAL A 147 18.64 28.20 -3.88
C VAL A 147 18.39 27.38 -5.14
N ARG A 148 19.21 27.55 -6.18
CA ARG A 148 19.11 26.76 -7.42
C ARG A 148 19.40 25.27 -7.18
N ARG A 149 20.41 24.95 -6.35
CA ARG A 149 20.71 23.57 -5.95
C ARG A 149 19.55 22.97 -5.17
N ASP A 150 19.02 23.68 -4.19
CA ASP A 150 17.89 23.20 -3.37
C ASP A 150 16.61 23.02 -4.20
N ALA A 151 16.32 23.97 -5.10
CA ALA A 151 15.19 23.88 -6.01
C ALA A 151 15.30 22.70 -6.99
N SER A 152 16.51 22.41 -7.49
CA SER A 152 16.71 21.25 -8.38
C SER A 152 16.59 19.91 -7.65
N ALA A 153 16.97 19.84 -6.38
CA ALA A 153 16.83 18.64 -5.55
C ALA A 153 15.38 18.38 -5.08
N LEU A 154 14.55 19.43 -4.95
CA LEU A 154 13.20 19.35 -4.40
C LEU A 154 12.29 18.34 -5.13
N HIS A 155 12.33 18.32 -6.46
CA HIS A 155 11.49 17.41 -7.24
C HIS A 155 11.84 15.95 -6.97
N ALA A 156 13.13 15.61 -6.94
CA ALA A 156 13.59 14.26 -6.62
C ALA A 156 13.22 13.86 -5.19
N ALA A 157 13.36 14.78 -4.22
CA ALA A 157 12.95 14.53 -2.83
C ALA A 157 11.44 14.25 -2.71
N HIS A 158 10.59 14.98 -3.45
CA HIS A 158 9.15 14.74 -3.49
C HIS A 158 8.77 13.41 -4.16
N GLU A 159 9.49 12.98 -5.20
CA GLU A 159 9.30 11.66 -5.80
C GLU A 159 9.66 10.53 -4.82
N GLU A 160 10.81 10.66 -4.13
CA GLU A 160 11.21 9.69 -3.11
C GLU A 160 10.23 9.63 -1.94
N LEU A 161 9.71 10.77 -1.48
CA LEU A 161 8.65 10.81 -0.47
C LEU A 161 7.39 10.08 -0.95
N ARG A 162 6.90 10.38 -2.16
CA ARG A 162 5.71 9.69 -2.73
C ARG A 162 5.92 8.19 -2.87
N ARG A 163 7.11 7.74 -3.26
CA ARG A 163 7.48 6.31 -3.33
C ARG A 163 7.46 5.67 -1.95
N ALA A 164 8.04 6.31 -0.95
CA ALA A 164 8.08 5.83 0.42
C ALA A 164 6.67 5.75 1.04
N GLU A 165 5.81 6.73 0.79
CA GLU A 165 4.42 6.75 1.23
C GLU A 165 3.60 5.64 0.58
N ALA A 166 3.71 5.46 -0.74
CA ALA A 166 3.03 4.38 -1.46
C ALA A 166 3.48 2.99 -0.96
N GLU A 167 4.77 2.81 -0.68
CA GLU A 167 5.30 1.57 -0.12
C GLU A 167 4.81 1.32 1.31
N ARG A 168 4.77 2.36 2.14
CA ARG A 168 4.21 2.28 3.50
C ARG A 168 2.75 1.84 3.46
N GLU A 169 1.95 2.43 2.58
CA GLU A 169 0.52 2.09 2.46
C GLU A 169 0.33 0.63 2.00
N ARG A 170 1.08 0.17 0.99
CA ARG A 170 1.08 -1.24 0.57
C ARG A 170 1.40 -2.20 1.72
N ARG A 171 2.41 -1.88 2.53
CA ARG A 171 2.81 -2.71 3.68
C ARG A 171 1.75 -2.72 4.77
N LEU A 172 1.11 -1.59 5.05
CA LEU A 172 0.03 -1.49 6.03
C LEU A 172 -1.18 -2.35 5.61
N GLN A 173 -1.58 -2.25 4.34
CA GLN A 173 -2.67 -3.06 3.79
C GLN A 173 -2.34 -4.56 3.85
N ALA A 174 -1.13 -4.96 3.44
CA ALA A 174 -0.70 -6.35 3.50
C ALA A 174 -0.68 -6.90 4.95
N ARG A 175 -0.25 -6.08 5.92
CA ARG A 175 -0.30 -6.42 7.35
C ARG A 175 -1.74 -6.60 7.83
N GLN A 176 -2.63 -5.68 7.50
CA GLN A 176 -4.04 -5.75 7.89
C GLN A 176 -4.73 -6.99 7.32
N GLN A 177 -4.55 -7.26 6.02
CA GLN A 177 -5.10 -8.46 5.38
C GLN A 177 -4.56 -9.75 6.02
N SER A 178 -3.27 -9.77 6.38
CA SER A 178 -2.67 -10.93 7.06
C SER A 178 -3.21 -11.11 8.47
N ALA A 179 -3.43 -10.02 9.22
CA ALA A 179 -4.06 -10.07 10.54
C ALA A 179 -5.50 -10.59 10.48
N VAL A 180 -6.31 -10.11 9.52
CA VAL A 180 -7.68 -10.60 9.30
C VAL A 180 -7.69 -12.09 8.97
N ARG A 181 -6.82 -12.55 8.05
CA ARG A 181 -6.70 -13.97 7.72
C ARG A 181 -6.27 -14.82 8.91
N ALA A 182 -5.33 -14.32 9.72
CA ALA A 182 -4.88 -15.02 10.92
C ALA A 182 -6.02 -15.16 11.95
N ALA A 183 -6.77 -14.07 12.20
CA ALA A 183 -7.91 -14.09 13.10
C ALA A 183 -9.00 -15.08 12.63
N ALA A 184 -9.34 -15.07 11.32
CA ALA A 184 -10.32 -16.00 10.76
C ALA A 184 -9.88 -17.47 10.91
N ARG A 185 -8.58 -17.76 10.71
CA ARG A 185 -8.03 -19.12 10.89
C ARG A 185 -8.05 -19.56 12.34
N LEU A 186 -7.72 -18.67 13.29
CA LEU A 186 -7.80 -18.96 14.72
C LEU A 186 -9.24 -19.29 15.14
N THR A 187 -10.21 -18.47 14.74
CA THR A 187 -11.62 -18.76 15.01
C THR A 187 -12.06 -20.10 14.41
N ARG A 188 -11.66 -20.40 13.16
CA ARG A 188 -12.01 -21.68 12.53
C ARG A 188 -11.39 -22.87 13.28
N ARG A 189 -10.13 -22.75 13.71
CA ARG A 189 -9.47 -23.77 14.54
C ARG A 189 -10.24 -23.98 15.84
N ASP A 190 -10.55 -22.92 16.58
CA ASP A 190 -11.25 -23.03 17.85
C ASP A 190 -12.64 -23.67 17.71
N THR A 191 -13.35 -23.40 16.59
CA THR A 191 -14.60 -24.10 16.27
C THR A 191 -14.38 -25.59 16.01
N LEU A 192 -13.39 -25.95 15.19
CA LEU A 192 -13.06 -27.34 14.90
C LEU A 192 -12.62 -28.11 16.16
N ASP A 193 -11.86 -27.48 17.05
CA ASP A 193 -11.43 -28.08 18.31
C ASP A 193 -12.63 -28.39 19.21
N ARG A 194 -13.62 -27.46 19.30
CA ARG A 194 -14.88 -27.70 20.03
C ARG A 194 -15.72 -28.81 19.41
N GLU A 195 -15.85 -28.82 18.08
CA GLU A 195 -16.55 -29.87 17.33
C GLU A 195 -15.89 -31.23 17.58
N GLN A 196 -14.57 -31.30 17.53
CA GLN A 196 -13.81 -32.52 17.80
C GLN A 196 -14.04 -33.03 19.22
N VAL A 197 -13.94 -32.18 20.24
CA VAL A 197 -14.20 -32.56 21.65
C VAL A 197 -15.64 -33.08 21.81
N THR A 198 -16.61 -32.41 21.19
CA THR A 198 -18.02 -32.83 21.23
C THR A 198 -18.20 -34.21 20.60
N LEU A 199 -17.71 -34.43 19.38
CA LEU A 199 -17.80 -35.71 18.68
C LEU A 199 -17.06 -36.83 19.44
N GLN A 200 -15.89 -36.55 20.01
CA GLN A 200 -15.17 -37.51 20.84
C GLN A 200 -15.96 -37.91 22.08
N SER A 201 -16.64 -36.96 22.73
CA SER A 201 -17.50 -37.23 23.88
C SER A 201 -18.72 -38.08 23.49
N GLU A 202 -19.34 -37.79 22.35
CA GLU A 202 -20.48 -38.54 21.82
C GLU A 202 -20.09 -39.97 21.43
N LEU A 203 -18.96 -40.15 20.75
CA LEU A 203 -18.42 -41.46 20.40
C LEU A 203 -18.06 -42.28 21.65
N THR A 204 -17.46 -41.64 22.65
CA THR A 204 -17.14 -42.30 23.93
C THR A 204 -18.41 -42.78 24.62
N ARG A 205 -19.44 -41.93 24.68
CA ARG A 205 -20.75 -42.28 25.27
C ARG A 205 -21.45 -43.38 24.48
N ALA A 206 -21.49 -43.29 23.15
CA ALA A 206 -22.15 -44.27 22.29
C ALA A 206 -21.46 -45.64 22.34
N ARG A 207 -20.12 -45.67 22.43
CA ARG A 207 -19.33 -46.88 22.57
C ARG A 207 -19.50 -47.54 23.95
N GLY A 208 -19.59 -46.73 25.01
CA GLY A 208 -19.56 -47.23 26.39
C GLY A 208 -18.27 -48.01 26.66
N ALA A 209 -18.41 -49.22 27.24
CA ALA A 209 -17.29 -50.11 27.54
C ALA A 209 -16.87 -51.03 26.38
N ALA A 210 -17.55 -50.97 25.23
CA ALA A 210 -17.20 -51.80 24.08
C ALA A 210 -15.95 -51.28 23.35
N GLU A 211 -15.38 -52.09 22.47
CA GLU A 211 -14.21 -51.69 21.66
C GLU A 211 -14.57 -50.64 20.60
N SER A 212 -15.79 -50.67 20.07
CA SER A 212 -16.32 -49.73 19.08
C SER A 212 -17.83 -49.53 19.22
N VAL A 213 -18.37 -48.46 18.61
CA VAL A 213 -19.83 -48.22 18.55
C VAL A 213 -20.55 -49.37 17.85
N ALA A 214 -19.96 -49.91 16.78
CA ALA A 214 -20.50 -51.08 16.07
C ALA A 214 -20.52 -52.34 16.95
N ALA A 215 -19.46 -52.57 17.73
CA ALA A 215 -19.41 -53.68 18.68
C ALA A 215 -20.48 -53.55 19.77
N ARG A 216 -20.72 -52.32 20.28
CA ARG A 216 -21.78 -52.04 21.24
C ARG A 216 -23.17 -52.26 20.63
N ALA A 217 -23.40 -51.80 19.39
CA ALA A 217 -24.65 -52.02 18.68
C ALA A 217 -24.94 -53.53 18.54
N ALA A 218 -23.98 -54.31 18.04
CA ALA A 218 -24.13 -55.76 17.90
C ALA A 218 -24.34 -56.47 19.25
N GLN A 219 -23.72 -55.98 20.33
CA GLN A 219 -23.97 -56.50 21.69
C GLN A 219 -25.41 -56.24 22.13
N LEU A 220 -25.92 -55.02 21.92
CA LEU A 220 -27.30 -54.65 22.27
C LEU A 220 -28.33 -55.40 21.43
N GLU A 221 -28.08 -55.60 20.13
CA GLU A 221 -28.92 -56.39 19.24
C GLU A 221 -29.01 -57.85 19.68
N ARG A 222 -27.87 -58.48 20.02
CA ARG A 222 -27.87 -59.84 20.57
C ARG A 222 -28.64 -59.93 21.89
N LEU A 223 -28.46 -58.95 22.78
CA LEU A 223 -29.19 -58.92 24.05
C LEU A 223 -30.69 -58.77 23.82
N ALA A 224 -31.10 -57.89 22.90
CA ALA A 224 -32.50 -57.72 22.53
C ALA A 224 -33.09 -59.03 21.98
N ALA A 225 -32.38 -59.71 21.07
CA ALA A 225 -32.83 -61.00 20.52
C ALA A 225 -33.04 -62.05 21.61
N VAL A 226 -32.08 -62.22 22.53
CA VAL A 226 -32.20 -63.18 23.65
C VAL A 226 -33.37 -62.83 24.58
N LEU A 227 -33.58 -61.54 24.87
CA LEU A 227 -34.70 -61.12 25.71
C LEU A 227 -36.05 -61.33 25.01
N THR A 228 -36.13 -61.11 23.70
CA THR A 228 -37.32 -61.41 22.90
C THR A 228 -37.60 -62.92 22.89
N GLU A 229 -36.60 -63.75 22.62
CA GLU A 229 -36.74 -65.22 22.67
C GLU A 229 -37.19 -65.71 24.06
N ALA A 230 -36.62 -65.16 25.13
CA ALA A 230 -37.03 -65.49 26.49
C ALA A 230 -38.48 -65.10 26.77
N ALA A 231 -38.91 -63.91 26.34
CA ALA A 231 -40.30 -63.47 26.48
C ALA A 231 -41.27 -64.36 25.68
N ASP A 232 -40.89 -64.77 24.48
CA ASP A 232 -41.68 -65.67 23.63
C ASP A 232 -41.79 -67.07 24.23
N ALA A 233 -40.70 -67.58 24.82
CA ALA A 233 -40.69 -68.85 25.53
C ALA A 233 -41.59 -68.82 26.78
N VAL A 234 -41.58 -67.74 27.56
CA VAL A 234 -42.49 -67.56 28.71
C VAL A 234 -43.94 -67.56 28.26
N ARG A 235 -44.30 -66.79 27.21
CA ARG A 235 -45.65 -66.78 26.65
C ARG A 235 -46.08 -68.17 26.17
N THR A 236 -45.19 -68.87 25.48
CA THR A 236 -45.45 -70.24 25.00
C THR A 236 -45.67 -71.21 26.17
N ALA A 237 -44.91 -71.09 27.25
CA ALA A 237 -45.07 -71.91 28.44
C ALA A 237 -46.40 -71.63 29.16
N GLU A 238 -46.79 -70.36 29.29
CA GLU A 238 -48.09 -69.96 29.86
C GLU A 238 -49.26 -70.51 29.01
N GLU A 239 -49.20 -70.35 27.69
CA GLU A 239 -50.20 -70.92 26.78
C GLU A 239 -50.26 -72.44 26.87
N ALA A 240 -49.12 -73.12 26.95
CA ALA A 240 -49.06 -74.57 27.09
C ALA A 240 -49.66 -75.04 28.43
N ALA A 241 -49.41 -74.31 29.53
CA ALA A 241 -49.99 -74.60 30.83
C ALA A 241 -51.51 -74.44 30.83
N VAL A 242 -52.05 -73.40 30.18
CA VAL A 242 -53.49 -73.21 29.99
C VAL A 242 -54.08 -74.36 29.18
N ARG A 243 -53.46 -74.72 28.05
CA ARG A 243 -53.92 -75.84 27.21
C ARG A 243 -53.88 -77.18 27.94
N LEU A 244 -52.87 -77.43 28.76
CA LEU A 244 -52.78 -78.63 29.60
C LEU A 244 -53.92 -78.67 30.60
N LYS A 245 -54.17 -77.57 31.33
CA LYS A 245 -55.29 -77.46 32.26
C LYS A 245 -56.64 -77.72 31.56
N ASP A 246 -56.84 -77.16 30.36
CA ASP A 246 -58.07 -77.37 29.57
C ASP A 246 -58.17 -78.82 29.05
N ALA A 247 -57.05 -79.46 28.71
CA ALA A 247 -57.02 -80.86 28.31
C ALA A 247 -57.32 -81.79 29.48
N ASP A 248 -56.73 -81.56 30.65
CA ASP A 248 -56.99 -82.31 31.89
C ASP A 248 -58.45 -82.17 32.31
N ALA A 249 -59.02 -80.95 32.24
CA ALA A 249 -60.43 -80.71 32.53
C ALA A 249 -61.35 -81.46 31.54
N ARG A 250 -61.05 -81.43 30.24
CA ARG A 250 -61.80 -82.19 29.22
C ARG A 250 -61.70 -83.70 29.42
N LEU A 251 -60.52 -84.19 29.79
CA LEU A 251 -60.30 -85.61 30.07
C LEU A 251 -61.08 -86.07 31.31
N ALA A 252 -61.06 -85.28 32.39
CA ALA A 252 -61.84 -85.54 33.60
C ALA A 252 -63.34 -85.56 33.31
N ASP A 253 -63.85 -84.57 32.57
CA ASP A 253 -65.25 -84.48 32.18
C ASP A 253 -65.68 -85.64 31.27
N ALA A 254 -64.84 -86.06 30.32
CA ALA A 254 -65.09 -87.22 29.48
C ALA A 254 -65.11 -88.54 30.27
N ALA A 255 -64.18 -88.72 31.22
CA ALA A 255 -64.15 -89.89 32.09
C ALA A 255 -65.40 -90.00 32.96
N TYR A 256 -65.83 -88.87 33.55
CA TYR A 256 -67.05 -88.81 34.34
C TYR A 256 -68.30 -89.10 33.50
N ARG A 257 -68.41 -88.54 32.29
CA ARG A 257 -69.50 -88.84 31.35
C ARG A 257 -69.55 -90.32 30.94
N ALA A 258 -68.41 -91.00 30.91
CA ALA A 258 -68.31 -92.43 30.64
C ALA A 258 -68.56 -93.31 31.90
N GLY A 259 -68.84 -92.71 33.06
CA GLY A 259 -69.18 -93.43 34.29
C GLY A 259 -67.99 -93.78 35.19
N PHE A 260 -66.81 -93.19 34.97
CA PHE A 260 -65.61 -93.40 35.78
C PHE A 260 -65.34 -92.21 36.71
N ASP A 261 -64.94 -92.48 37.96
CA ASP A 261 -64.65 -91.43 38.94
C ASP A 261 -63.38 -90.63 38.63
N THR A 262 -62.45 -91.20 37.85
CA THR A 262 -61.20 -90.52 37.46
C THR A 262 -60.75 -90.93 36.04
N PRO A 263 -60.02 -90.05 35.32
CA PRO A 263 -59.34 -90.42 34.07
C PRO A 263 -58.48 -91.68 34.15
N GLY A 264 -57.78 -91.89 35.27
CA GLY A 264 -56.94 -93.07 35.48
C GLY A 264 -57.74 -94.38 35.51
N ALA A 265 -58.94 -94.36 36.12
CA ALA A 265 -59.84 -95.51 36.10
C ALA A 265 -60.36 -95.82 34.69
N ALA A 266 -60.70 -94.78 33.91
CA ALA A 266 -61.10 -94.93 32.50
C ALA A 266 -59.96 -95.51 31.65
N ALA A 267 -58.73 -95.02 31.83
CA ALA A 267 -57.57 -95.52 31.11
C ALA A 267 -57.23 -96.98 31.48
N GLY A 268 -57.35 -97.35 32.76
CA GLY A 268 -57.15 -98.73 33.22
C GLY A 268 -58.21 -99.72 32.70
N ALA A 269 -59.40 -99.21 32.34
CA ALA A 269 -60.46 -100.00 31.72
C ALA A 269 -60.34 -100.10 30.19
N LEU A 270 -59.34 -99.46 29.57
CA LEU A 270 -59.09 -99.60 28.14
C LEU A 270 -58.74 -101.05 27.81
N LEU A 271 -59.61 -101.68 27.04
CA LEU A 271 -59.37 -102.98 26.47
C LEU A 271 -58.31 -102.86 25.37
N ASP A 272 -57.42 -103.84 25.27
CA ASP A 272 -56.50 -103.90 24.16
C ASP A 272 -57.25 -104.10 22.82
N PRO A 273 -56.68 -103.67 21.69
CA PRO A 273 -57.37 -103.72 20.41
C PRO A 273 -57.77 -105.12 19.95
N ALA A 274 -57.11 -106.18 20.41
CA ALA A 274 -57.48 -107.54 20.05
C ALA A 274 -58.71 -107.98 20.87
N THR A 275 -58.68 -107.76 22.19
CA THR A 275 -59.80 -108.06 23.08
C THR A 275 -61.05 -107.24 22.72
N HIS A 276 -60.90 -105.94 22.45
CA HIS A 276 -62.02 -105.09 22.01
C HIS A 276 -62.64 -105.62 20.72
N ARG A 277 -61.83 -105.93 19.69
CA ARG A 277 -62.34 -106.45 18.42
C ARG A 277 -63.01 -107.81 18.58
N ALA A 278 -62.46 -108.69 19.41
CA ALA A 278 -63.07 -109.99 19.68
C ALA A 278 -64.44 -109.84 20.38
N LEU A 279 -64.55 -108.94 21.36
CA LEU A 279 -65.82 -108.65 22.03
C LEU A 279 -66.83 -107.96 21.10
N GLN A 280 -66.38 -107.02 20.26
CA GLN A 280 -67.23 -106.39 19.27
C GLN A 280 -67.74 -107.40 18.24
N HIS A 281 -66.88 -108.27 17.73
CA HIS A 281 -67.27 -109.33 16.80
C HIS A 281 -68.32 -110.26 17.42
N ARG A 282 -68.15 -110.65 18.69
CA ARG A 282 -69.14 -111.45 19.42
C ARG A 282 -70.47 -110.73 19.60
N LEU A 283 -70.45 -109.41 19.83
CA LEU A 283 -71.66 -108.60 19.91
C LEU A 283 -72.35 -108.52 18.56
N ASP A 284 -71.61 -108.22 17.50
CA ASP A 284 -72.12 -108.12 16.12
C ASP A 284 -72.67 -109.46 15.63
N GLU A 285 -71.99 -110.57 15.92
CA GLU A 285 -72.48 -111.94 15.67
C GLU A 285 -73.79 -112.17 16.42
N ARG A 286 -73.84 -111.88 17.71
CA ARG A 286 -75.05 -112.09 18.51
C ARG A 286 -76.20 -111.20 18.07
N GLN A 287 -75.92 -109.98 17.64
CA GLN A 287 -76.92 -109.03 17.15
C GLN A 287 -77.41 -109.42 15.74
N SER A 288 -76.53 -109.98 14.91
CA SER A 288 -76.87 -110.57 13.61
C SER A 288 -77.70 -111.84 13.79
N GLU A 289 -77.33 -112.72 14.72
CA GLU A 289 -78.12 -113.90 15.11
C GLU A 289 -79.49 -113.49 15.63
N GLU A 290 -79.58 -112.51 16.55
CA GLU A 290 -80.86 -112.03 17.06
C GLU A 290 -81.73 -111.45 15.93
N SER A 291 -81.11 -110.71 15.00
CA SER A 291 -81.81 -110.13 13.85
C SER A 291 -82.27 -111.22 12.88
N ALA A 292 -81.45 -112.24 12.63
CA ALA A 292 -81.80 -113.40 11.80
C ALA A 292 -82.90 -114.25 12.43
N VAL A 293 -82.84 -114.52 13.74
CA VAL A 293 -83.91 -115.20 14.49
C VAL A 293 -85.19 -114.37 14.45
N ARG A 294 -85.12 -113.06 14.65
CA ARG A 294 -86.29 -112.17 14.50
C ARG A 294 -86.84 -112.20 13.07
N ALA A 295 -85.99 -112.26 12.06
CA ALA A 295 -86.41 -112.36 10.66
C ALA A 295 -87.11 -113.69 10.36
N VAL A 296 -86.55 -114.83 10.80
CA VAL A 296 -87.18 -116.16 10.67
C VAL A 296 -88.49 -116.24 11.46
N LEU A 297 -88.55 -115.68 12.67
CA LEU A 297 -89.78 -115.59 13.45
C LEU A 297 -90.82 -114.65 12.81
N ALA A 298 -90.40 -113.74 11.93
CA ALA A 298 -91.26 -112.85 11.17
C ALA A 298 -91.65 -113.42 9.79
N GLU A 299 -91.05 -114.53 9.34
CA GLU A 299 -91.41 -115.17 8.07
C GLU A 299 -92.87 -115.69 8.11
N PRO A 300 -93.66 -115.52 7.03
CA PRO A 300 -95.09 -115.80 7.04
C PRO A 300 -95.42 -117.26 7.35
N GLU A 301 -94.59 -118.20 6.89
CA GLU A 301 -94.78 -119.64 7.12
C GLU A 301 -94.54 -120.01 8.59
N THR A 302 -93.53 -119.42 9.23
CA THR A 302 -93.19 -119.62 10.66
C THR A 302 -94.22 -118.98 11.58
N VAL A 303 -94.74 -117.79 11.22
CA VAL A 303 -95.87 -117.17 11.92
C VAL A 303 -97.16 -117.97 11.73
N ALA A 304 -97.36 -118.58 10.55
CA ALA A 304 -98.50 -119.47 10.31
C ALA A 304 -98.36 -120.80 11.07
N ALA A 305 -97.13 -121.33 11.21
CA ALA A 305 -96.83 -122.54 11.97
C ALA A 305 -97.02 -122.34 13.49
N SER A 306 -96.61 -121.20 14.04
CA SER A 306 -96.79 -120.89 15.47
C SER A 306 -98.26 -120.71 15.89
N LYS A 307 -99.17 -120.54 14.93
CA LYS A 307 -100.64 -120.49 15.14
C LYS A 307 -101.33 -121.86 14.99
N ARG A 308 -100.60 -122.91 14.62
CA ARG A 308 -101.12 -124.29 14.61
C ARG A 308 -100.91 -124.93 15.99
N ALA A 309 -101.79 -125.88 16.35
CA ALA A 309 -101.61 -126.66 17.57
C ALA A 309 -100.24 -127.40 17.51
N PRO A 310 -99.48 -127.43 18.62
CA PRO A 310 -98.13 -128.00 18.65
C PRO A 310 -98.13 -129.45 18.15
N ALA A 311 -97.22 -129.77 17.24
CA ALA A 311 -97.12 -131.10 16.67
C ALA A 311 -96.73 -132.13 17.76
N ASP A 312 -97.48 -133.23 17.83
CA ASP A 312 -97.20 -134.36 18.72
C ASP A 312 -95.98 -135.15 18.20
N LEU A 313 -94.82 -134.86 18.77
CA LEU A 313 -93.53 -135.41 18.33
C LEU A 313 -93.36 -136.91 18.65
N VAL A 314 -94.23 -137.50 19.49
CA VAL A 314 -94.21 -138.95 19.76
C VAL A 314 -94.90 -139.73 18.64
N ALA A 315 -95.86 -139.10 17.92
CA ALA A 315 -96.53 -139.69 16.77
C ALA A 315 -95.76 -139.55 15.43
N ALA A 316 -94.69 -138.76 15.39
CA ALA A 316 -93.91 -138.49 14.18
C ALA A 316 -92.60 -139.32 14.06
N GLY A 317 -92.25 -140.11 15.07
CA GLY A 317 -91.03 -140.92 15.13
C GLY A 317 -91.15 -142.37 14.63
N GLU A 318 -92.35 -142.82 14.25
CA GLU A 318 -92.55 -144.08 13.54
C GLU A 318 -92.78 -143.81 12.04
N ARG A 319 -91.68 -143.45 11.36
CA ARG A 319 -91.47 -143.71 9.94
C ARG A 319 -89.99 -143.62 9.57
#